data_AF-A0A832X5X1-F1
#
_entry.id   AF-A0A832X5X1-F1
#
_cell.length_a   1.000
_cell.length_b   1.000
_cell.length_c   1.000
_cell.angle_alpha   90.00
_cell.angle_beta   90.00
_cell.angle_gamma   90.00
#
_symmetry.space_group_name_H-M   'P 1'
#
loop_
_entity.id
_entity.type
_entity.pdbx_description
1 polymer ?
#
loop_
_entity_poly.entity_id
_entity_poly.type
_entity_poly.pdbx_seq_one_letter_code
_entity_poly.pdbx_strand_id
1 'polypeptide(L)'
;MMDIILGNIIWMALITIGGVLISGSVHFIPVGGAPAAMAQATGIGTGTVQLAAGAGLTGLVSAGFMMNVTESLPLILASGAVGAMIMLAVTMIVGTWVYVYGVGCVPSSAKVKYDPFTKYRQDLYVSQGTEGHGLPTVSFVSGVIGAALGGIGGSLVYYSLIEVGKSVGMQGSTVANTVTGNSLVAVAAIFAIGIFFVNSVIPSYNIGGT
;
A
#
# COMPACT_ATOMS: atom_id res chain seq x y z
N MET A 1 -28.60 1.93 -23.84
CA MET A 1 -27.77 0.71 -23.96
C MET A 1 -26.30 1.05 -24.15
N MET A 2 -25.96 1.99 -25.05
CA MET A 2 -24.58 2.48 -25.23
C MET A 2 -24.00 3.12 -23.96
N ASP A 3 -24.79 3.92 -23.22
CA ASP A 3 -24.31 4.60 -21.99
C ASP A 3 -23.98 3.62 -20.85
N ILE A 4 -24.72 2.51 -20.76
CA ILE A 4 -24.47 1.44 -19.78
C ILE A 4 -23.17 0.72 -20.11
N ILE A 5 -22.93 0.44 -21.40
CA ILE A 5 -21.69 -0.19 -21.87
C ILE A 5 -20.50 0.74 -21.63
N LEU A 6 -20.65 2.04 -21.93
CA LEU A 6 -19.59 3.03 -21.73
C LEU A 6 -19.25 3.21 -20.24
N GLY A 7 -20.26 3.25 -19.37
CA GLY A 7 -20.07 3.31 -17.92
C GLY A 7 -19.30 2.10 -17.37
N ASN A 8 -19.67 0.90 -17.79
CA ASN A 8 -18.97 -0.32 -17.38
C ASN A 8 -17.51 -0.38 -17.86
N ILE A 9 -17.23 0.12 -19.07
CA ILE A 9 -15.86 0.22 -19.59
C ILE A 9 -15.02 1.18 -18.75
N ILE A 10 -15.59 2.30 -18.29
CA ILE A 10 -14.90 3.25 -17.42
C ILE A 10 -14.54 2.59 -16.09
N TRP A 11 -15.48 1.86 -15.46
CA TRP A 11 -15.21 1.17 -14.20
C TRP A 11 -14.16 0.06 -14.35
N MET A 12 -14.19 -0.69 -15.44
CA MET A 12 -13.14 -1.67 -15.76
C MET A 12 -11.78 -1.01 -15.95
N ALA A 13 -11.72 0.11 -16.67
CA ALA A 13 -10.48 0.85 -16.88
C ALA A 13 -9.91 1.35 -15.55
N LEU A 14 -10.77 1.89 -14.67
CA LEU A 14 -10.37 2.32 -13.34
C LEU A 14 -9.87 1.14 -12.50
N ILE A 15 -10.59 0.02 -12.40
CA ILE A 15 -10.10 -1.17 -11.68
C ILE A 15 -8.73 -1.62 -12.20
N THR A 16 -8.53 -1.59 -13.52
CA THR A 16 -7.25 -1.94 -14.15
C THR A 16 -6.14 -0.97 -13.75
N ILE A 17 -6.38 0.34 -13.83
CA ILE A 17 -5.43 1.37 -13.40
C ILE A 17 -5.11 1.21 -11.91
N GLY A 18 -6.11 0.96 -11.07
CA GLY A 18 -5.94 0.70 -9.65
C GLY A 18 -5.06 -0.53 -9.40
N GLY A 19 -5.29 -1.62 -10.13
CA GLY A 19 -4.45 -2.82 -10.09
C GLY A 19 -2.99 -2.56 -10.49
N VAL A 20 -2.76 -1.76 -11.53
CA VAL A 20 -1.41 -1.35 -11.96
C VAL A 20 -0.74 -0.49 -10.89
N LEU A 21 -1.45 0.45 -10.27
CA LEU A 21 -0.91 1.27 -9.18
C LEU A 21 -0.53 0.43 -7.96
N ILE A 22 -1.34 -0.57 -7.62
CA ILE A 22 -1.03 -1.55 -6.57
C ILE A 22 0.23 -2.34 -6.93
N SER A 23 0.30 -2.88 -8.15
CA SER A 23 1.47 -3.61 -8.63
C SER A 23 2.74 -2.74 -8.71
N GLY A 24 2.60 -1.45 -9.00
CA GLY A 24 3.72 -0.50 -8.99
C GLY A 24 4.17 -0.21 -7.56
N SER A 25 3.24 -0.06 -6.62
CA SER A 25 3.51 0.31 -5.24
C SER A 25 4.50 -0.63 -4.53
N VAL A 26 4.42 -1.93 -4.80
CA VAL A 26 5.28 -2.95 -4.16
C VAL A 26 6.76 -2.76 -4.46
N HIS A 27 7.12 -2.11 -5.57
CA HIS A 27 8.51 -1.83 -5.94
C HIS A 27 9.11 -0.66 -5.15
N PHE A 28 8.25 0.19 -4.61
CA PHE A 28 8.63 1.34 -3.79
C PHE A 28 8.57 1.04 -2.30
N ILE A 29 7.64 0.17 -1.90
CA ILE A 29 7.55 -0.31 -0.51
C ILE A 29 8.83 -1.06 -0.22
N PRO A 30 9.54 -0.67 0.85
CA PRO A 30 10.85 -1.23 1.11
C PRO A 30 10.69 -2.72 1.23
N VAL A 31 11.31 -3.39 0.27
CA VAL A 31 11.61 -4.78 0.44
C VAL A 31 12.63 -4.75 1.53
N GLY A 32 12.27 -5.36 2.65
CA GLY A 32 13.27 -6.06 3.41
C GLY A 32 13.96 -6.99 2.42
N GLY A 33 14.88 -6.46 1.62
CA GLY A 33 15.92 -7.24 1.02
C GLY A 33 16.65 -7.92 2.16
N ALA A 34 17.71 -8.58 1.81
CA ALA A 34 18.77 -8.97 2.72
C ALA A 34 18.92 -8.13 4.05
N PRO A 35 18.78 -6.78 4.12
CA PRO A 35 18.95 -5.97 5.31
C PRO A 35 17.98 -6.21 6.48
N ALA A 36 16.68 -6.33 6.19
CA ALA A 36 15.66 -6.53 7.23
C ALA A 36 15.55 -8.02 7.61
N ALA A 37 15.85 -8.91 6.65
CA ALA A 37 15.93 -10.35 6.87
C ALA A 37 17.19 -10.77 7.67
N MET A 38 18.29 -10.02 7.58
CA MET A 38 19.54 -10.36 8.28
C MET A 38 19.72 -9.70 9.65
N ALA A 39 18.81 -8.82 10.06
CA ALA A 39 18.83 -8.24 11.41
C ALA A 39 18.13 -9.12 12.47
N GLN A 40 17.52 -10.26 12.11
CA GLN A 40 16.97 -11.24 13.06
C GLN A 40 17.16 -12.68 12.56
N ALA A 41 17.74 -13.51 13.42
CA ALA A 41 17.74 -14.96 13.31
C ALA A 41 16.30 -15.51 13.14
N THR A 42 16.19 -16.56 12.31
CA THR A 42 14.99 -17.39 12.08
C THR A 42 13.71 -16.65 11.66
N GLY A 43 13.52 -16.46 10.35
CA GLY A 43 12.26 -16.88 9.72
C GLY A 43 11.10 -15.90 9.59
N ILE A 44 11.31 -14.64 9.18
CA ILE A 44 10.25 -13.86 8.51
C ILE A 44 10.80 -13.24 7.22
N GLY A 45 10.87 -14.07 6.17
CA GLY A 45 10.87 -13.57 4.79
C GLY A 45 9.42 -13.25 4.38
N THR A 46 9.22 -12.29 3.47
CA THR A 46 7.93 -11.91 2.84
C THR A 46 7.09 -10.79 3.49
N GLY A 47 7.70 -9.79 4.13
CA GLY A 47 6.98 -8.63 4.68
C GLY A 47 6.49 -7.58 3.66
N THR A 48 7.03 -7.56 2.43
CA THR A 48 6.65 -6.56 1.41
C THR A 48 5.21 -6.63 0.99
N VAL A 49 4.75 -7.84 0.67
CA VAL A 49 3.37 -8.10 0.31
C VAL A 49 2.46 -7.73 1.46
N GLN A 50 2.86 -8.00 2.70
CA GLN A 50 2.07 -7.69 3.89
C GLN A 50 1.99 -6.17 4.16
N LEU A 51 3.10 -5.45 4.00
CA LEU A 51 3.13 -3.98 4.13
C LEU A 51 2.38 -3.30 2.98
N ALA A 52 2.53 -3.81 1.76
CA ALA A 52 1.74 -3.38 0.61
C ALA A 52 0.26 -3.66 0.82
N ALA A 53 -0.10 -4.87 1.25
CA ALA A 53 -1.48 -5.23 1.58
C ALA A 53 -2.03 -4.32 2.68
N GLY A 54 -1.25 -4.04 3.72
CA GLY A 54 -1.60 -3.07 4.76
C GLY A 54 -1.89 -1.68 4.18
N ALA A 55 -1.05 -1.20 3.25
CA ALA A 55 -1.20 0.10 2.62
C ALA A 55 -2.47 0.16 1.75
N GLY A 56 -2.72 -0.87 0.94
CA GLY A 56 -3.95 -1.01 0.16
C GLY A 56 -5.22 -1.10 1.01
N LEU A 57 -5.18 -1.91 2.05
CA LEU A 57 -6.26 -2.07 3.04
C LEU A 57 -6.57 -0.76 3.75
N THR A 58 -5.54 -0.02 4.16
CA THR A 58 -5.74 1.27 4.82
C THR A 58 -6.29 2.30 3.82
N GLY A 59 -5.84 2.25 2.56
CA GLY A 59 -6.35 3.08 1.49
C GLY A 59 -7.84 2.84 1.20
N LEU A 60 -8.28 1.58 1.10
CA LEU A 60 -9.69 1.26 0.84
C LEU A 60 -10.59 1.63 2.03
N VAL A 61 -10.14 1.41 3.27
CA VAL A 61 -10.89 1.77 4.47
C VAL A 61 -11.03 3.29 4.58
N SER A 62 -9.94 4.03 4.38
CA SER A 62 -9.97 5.50 4.40
C SER A 62 -10.88 6.07 3.30
N ALA A 63 -10.80 5.51 2.08
CA ALA A 63 -11.69 5.89 0.99
C ALA A 63 -13.15 5.59 1.31
N GLY A 64 -13.45 4.42 1.90
CA GLY A 64 -14.79 4.07 2.34
C GLY A 64 -15.37 5.07 3.34
N PHE A 65 -14.57 5.56 4.29
CA PHE A 65 -15.00 6.64 5.19
C PHE A 65 -15.23 7.95 4.44
N MET A 66 -14.34 8.37 3.54
CA MET A 66 -14.51 9.62 2.79
C MET A 66 -15.69 9.60 1.82
N MET A 67 -16.05 8.45 1.27
CA MET A 67 -17.26 8.31 0.45
C MET A 67 -18.56 8.58 1.21
N ASN A 68 -18.55 8.61 2.55
CA ASN A 68 -19.70 9.02 3.36
C ASN A 68 -19.80 10.55 3.53
N VAL A 69 -18.74 11.28 3.19
CA VAL A 69 -18.62 12.73 3.44
C VAL A 69 -18.53 13.52 2.13
N THR A 70 -18.03 12.91 1.06
CA THR A 70 -17.89 13.57 -0.25
C THR A 70 -18.08 12.59 -1.39
N GLU A 71 -18.55 13.12 -2.53
CA GLU A 71 -18.63 12.40 -3.81
C GLU A 71 -17.42 12.71 -4.72
N SER A 72 -16.52 13.60 -4.28
CA SER A 72 -15.37 14.02 -5.08
C SER A 72 -14.28 12.94 -5.13
N LEU A 73 -14.13 12.31 -6.32
CA LEU A 73 -13.15 11.26 -6.56
C LEU A 73 -11.70 11.65 -6.14
N PRO A 74 -11.18 12.85 -6.48
CA PRO A 74 -9.81 13.21 -6.08
C PRO A 74 -9.61 13.23 -4.56
N LEU A 75 -10.62 13.63 -3.79
CA LEU A 75 -10.54 13.73 -2.34
C LEU A 75 -10.62 12.35 -1.67
N ILE A 76 -11.42 11.44 -2.24
CA ILE A 76 -11.49 10.03 -1.83
C ILE A 76 -10.14 9.34 -2.08
N LEU A 77 -9.53 9.56 -3.25
CA LEU A 77 -8.21 9.00 -3.56
C LEU A 77 -7.12 9.60 -2.68
N ALA A 78 -7.17 10.91 -2.42
CA ALA A 78 -6.22 11.59 -1.55
C ALA A 78 -6.29 11.06 -0.11
N SER A 79 -7.49 10.80 0.43
CA SER A 79 -7.61 10.22 1.77
C SER A 79 -7.03 8.82 1.83
N GLY A 80 -7.28 8.00 0.81
CA GLY A 80 -6.69 6.69 0.64
C GLY A 80 -5.17 6.71 0.64
N ALA A 81 -4.59 7.62 -0.16
CA ALA A 81 -3.15 7.85 -0.22
C ALA A 81 -2.58 8.24 1.15
N VAL A 82 -3.18 9.24 1.80
CA VAL A 82 -2.70 9.76 3.09
C VAL A 82 -2.85 8.74 4.20
N GLY A 83 -3.97 8.02 4.27
CA GLY A 83 -4.17 6.94 5.24
C GLY A 83 -3.10 5.86 5.11
N ALA A 84 -2.82 5.42 3.88
CA ALA A 84 -1.78 4.44 3.61
C ALA A 84 -0.38 4.97 3.94
N MET A 85 -0.06 6.23 3.59
CA MET A 85 1.21 6.88 3.92
C MET A 85 1.42 6.95 5.44
N ILE A 86 0.40 7.34 6.21
CA ILE A 86 0.48 7.41 7.68
C ILE A 86 0.75 6.03 8.26
N MET A 87 -0.01 5.01 7.83
CA MET A 87 0.17 3.65 8.32
C MET A 87 1.60 3.19 8.08
N LEU A 88 2.11 3.29 6.85
CA LEU A 88 3.45 2.82 6.54
C LEU A 88 4.53 3.66 7.25
N ALA A 89 4.39 4.98 7.29
CA ALA A 89 5.33 5.85 7.99
C ALA A 89 5.44 5.50 9.47
N VAL A 90 4.31 5.29 10.16
CA VAL A 90 4.28 4.87 11.57
C VAL A 90 4.93 3.50 11.74
N THR A 91 4.59 2.53 10.90
CA THR A 91 5.21 1.20 10.93
C THR A 91 6.73 1.27 10.75
N MET A 92 7.22 2.10 9.84
CA MET A 92 8.66 2.25 9.59
C MET A 92 9.37 3.01 10.72
N ILE A 93 8.74 4.00 11.34
CA ILE A 93 9.29 4.71 12.52
C ILE A 93 9.45 3.72 13.69
N VAL A 94 8.39 2.97 14.00
CA VAL A 94 8.44 1.96 15.07
C VAL A 94 9.47 0.88 14.75
N GLY A 95 9.52 0.41 13.50
CA GLY A 95 10.55 -0.53 13.05
C GLY A 95 11.97 0.02 13.26
N THR A 96 12.19 1.29 12.94
CA THR A 96 13.48 1.96 13.16
C THR A 96 13.85 1.97 14.64
N TRP A 97 12.90 2.29 15.54
CA TRP A 97 13.15 2.26 16.97
C TRP A 97 13.52 0.86 17.46
N VAL A 98 12.84 -0.18 16.97
CA VAL A 98 13.16 -1.57 17.33
C VAL A 98 14.55 -1.97 16.82
N TYR A 99 14.92 -1.60 15.60
CA TYR A 99 16.24 -1.93 15.07
C TYR A 99 17.37 -1.17 15.78
N VAL A 100 17.18 0.12 16.06
CA VAL A 100 18.21 0.96 16.71
C VAL A 100 18.35 0.62 18.18
N TYR A 101 17.24 0.60 18.93
CA TYR A 101 17.28 0.44 20.39
C TYR A 101 17.13 -1.01 20.86
N GLY A 102 16.42 -1.86 20.10
CA GLY A 102 16.23 -3.26 20.45
C GLY A 102 17.37 -4.16 19.95
N VAL A 103 17.82 -3.94 18.71
CA VAL A 103 18.86 -4.78 18.07
C VAL A 103 20.25 -4.11 18.08
N GLY A 104 20.33 -2.79 18.25
CA GLY A 104 21.61 -2.07 18.22
C GLY A 104 22.18 -1.89 16.81
N CYS A 105 21.31 -1.92 15.80
CA CYS A 105 21.68 -1.90 14.39
C CYS A 105 21.50 -0.49 13.80
N VAL A 106 22.51 0.02 13.10
CA VAL A 106 22.46 1.35 12.48
C VAL A 106 21.72 1.25 11.13
N PRO A 107 20.66 2.05 10.89
CA PRO A 107 19.97 2.05 9.61
C PRO A 107 20.89 2.52 8.49
N SER A 108 21.14 1.65 7.51
CA SER A 108 22.07 1.90 6.41
C SER A 108 21.65 1.16 5.14
N SER A 109 21.82 1.76 3.96
CA SER A 109 21.60 1.10 2.67
C SER A 109 22.94 0.74 2.02
N ALA A 110 23.04 -0.47 1.46
CA ALA A 110 24.21 -0.84 0.66
C ALA A 110 24.14 -0.33 -0.79
N LYS A 111 23.00 0.20 -1.24
CA LYS A 111 22.80 0.61 -2.64
C LYS A 111 23.48 1.93 -2.97
N VAL A 112 23.67 2.78 -1.97
CA VAL A 112 24.19 4.14 -2.14
C VAL A 112 25.26 4.40 -1.08
N LYS A 113 26.41 4.94 -1.49
CA LYS A 113 27.49 5.30 -0.55
C LYS A 113 27.10 6.43 0.38
N TYR A 114 26.33 7.38 -0.14
CA TYR A 114 25.83 8.53 0.59
C TYR A 114 24.31 8.59 0.45
N ASP A 115 23.63 8.82 1.57
CA ASP A 115 22.20 9.03 1.57
C ASP A 115 21.85 10.27 0.70
N PRO A 116 20.97 10.14 -0.30
CA PRO A 116 20.56 11.25 -1.15
C PRO A 116 19.96 12.43 -0.39
N PHE A 117 19.30 12.18 0.75
CA PHE A 117 18.59 13.17 1.55
C PHE A 117 19.45 13.74 2.67
N THR A 118 20.03 12.88 3.51
CA THR A 118 20.79 13.31 4.69
C THR A 118 22.28 13.53 4.42
N LYS A 119 22.78 13.11 3.26
CA LYS A 119 24.22 13.09 2.89
C LYS A 119 25.09 12.29 3.86
N TYR A 120 24.48 11.47 4.72
CA TYR A 120 25.20 10.59 5.61
C TYR A 120 25.89 9.48 4.83
N ARG A 121 27.11 9.14 5.22
CA ARG A 121 27.91 8.09 4.59
C ARG A 121 27.48 6.72 5.14
N GLN A 122 26.95 5.86 4.28
CA GLN A 122 26.29 4.60 4.66
C GLN A 122 27.18 3.36 4.51
N ASP A 123 28.12 3.36 3.56
CA ASP A 123 29.01 2.23 3.24
C ASP A 123 29.85 1.73 4.43
N LEU A 124 30.16 2.60 5.40
CA LEU A 124 30.94 2.26 6.59
C LEU A 124 30.19 1.37 7.60
N TYR A 125 28.86 1.38 7.54
CA TYR A 125 28.00 0.74 8.54
C TYR A 125 27.37 -0.56 8.03
N VAL A 126 27.55 -0.88 6.74
CA VAL A 126 27.01 -2.09 6.12
C VAL A 126 27.97 -3.27 6.33
N SER A 127 27.43 -4.39 6.80
CA SER A 127 28.17 -5.64 6.95
C SER A 127 28.39 -6.30 5.59
N GLN A 128 29.53 -6.96 5.41
CA GLN A 128 29.85 -7.61 4.14
C GLN A 128 28.82 -8.67 3.78
N GLY A 129 28.36 -8.67 2.52
CA GLY A 129 27.34 -9.59 2.02
C GLY A 129 25.89 -9.20 2.36
N THR A 130 25.67 -8.01 2.95
CA THR A 130 24.32 -7.50 3.20
C THR A 130 23.95 -6.33 2.30
N GLU A 131 22.67 -6.20 1.96
CA GLU A 131 22.18 -5.09 1.14
C GLU A 131 21.85 -3.84 2.00
N GLY A 132 22.32 -3.80 3.24
CA GLY A 132 22.04 -2.75 4.22
C GLY A 132 21.61 -3.30 5.58
N HIS A 133 21.02 -2.43 6.38
CA HIS A 133 20.56 -2.67 7.75
C HIS A 133 19.35 -1.80 8.09
N GLY A 134 18.41 -2.36 8.87
CA GLY A 134 17.26 -1.62 9.39
C GLY A 134 16.43 -0.96 8.28
N LEU A 135 15.98 0.28 8.55
CA LEU A 135 15.16 1.08 7.64
C LEU A 135 15.85 2.42 7.36
N PRO A 136 16.77 2.49 6.38
CA PRO A 136 17.48 3.73 6.05
C PRO A 136 16.53 4.79 5.46
N THR A 137 16.92 6.06 5.50
CA THR A 137 16.07 7.19 5.06
C THR A 137 15.58 7.03 3.61
N VAL A 138 16.41 6.49 2.71
CA VAL A 138 16.00 6.17 1.33
C VAL A 138 14.83 5.19 1.26
N SER A 139 14.86 4.15 2.09
CA SER A 139 13.83 3.12 2.18
C SER A 139 12.55 3.70 2.79
N PHE A 140 12.67 4.59 3.77
CA PHE A 140 11.54 5.31 4.34
C PHE A 140 10.82 6.17 3.30
N VAL A 141 11.55 7.02 2.56
CA VAL A 141 10.96 7.91 1.55
C VAL A 141 10.35 7.12 0.41
N SER A 142 11.06 6.12 -0.11
CA SER A 142 10.53 5.22 -1.13
C SER A 142 9.26 4.52 -0.65
N GLY A 143 9.28 4.01 0.59
CA GLY A 143 8.14 3.36 1.20
C GLY A 143 6.90 4.24 1.26
N VAL A 144 7.04 5.48 1.74
CA VAL A 144 5.93 6.42 1.82
C VAL A 144 5.32 6.69 0.43
N ILE A 145 6.15 6.82 -0.61
CA ILE A 145 5.68 6.97 -1.99
C ILE A 145 4.93 5.72 -2.45
N GLY A 146 5.48 4.54 -2.16
CA GLY A 146 4.82 3.26 -2.45
C GLY A 146 3.47 3.14 -1.74
N ALA A 147 3.40 3.47 -0.46
CA ALA A 147 2.15 3.47 0.28
C ALA A 147 1.11 4.43 -0.31
N ALA A 148 1.52 5.61 -0.77
CA ALA A 148 0.62 6.54 -1.45
C ALA A 148 0.02 5.89 -2.72
N LEU A 149 0.87 5.31 -3.58
CA LEU A 149 0.43 4.63 -4.81
C LEU A 149 -0.47 3.42 -4.52
N GLY A 150 -0.13 2.61 -3.54
CA GLY A 150 -0.91 1.44 -3.12
C GLY A 150 -2.25 1.85 -2.50
N GLY A 151 -2.26 2.93 -1.71
CA GLY A 151 -3.45 3.54 -1.14
C GLY A 151 -4.39 4.06 -2.22
N ILE A 152 -3.90 4.86 -3.17
CA ILE A 152 -4.67 5.34 -4.33
C ILE A 152 -5.24 4.16 -5.11
N GLY A 153 -4.41 3.16 -5.42
CA GLY A 153 -4.85 1.97 -6.16
C GLY A 153 -5.96 1.21 -5.43
N GLY A 154 -5.82 0.97 -4.12
CA GLY A 154 -6.84 0.33 -3.30
C GLY A 154 -8.15 1.12 -3.24
N SER A 155 -8.07 2.43 -3.06
CA SER A 155 -9.23 3.33 -3.06
C SER A 155 -9.95 3.36 -4.41
N LEU A 156 -9.20 3.32 -5.50
CA LEU A 156 -9.74 3.40 -6.86
C LEU A 156 -10.44 2.10 -7.27
N VAL A 157 -9.88 0.94 -6.88
CA VAL A 157 -10.56 -0.36 -7.03
C VAL A 157 -11.84 -0.40 -6.19
N TYR A 158 -11.78 0.02 -4.92
CA TYR A 158 -12.94 0.03 -4.03
C TYR A 158 -14.06 0.94 -4.53
N TYR A 159 -13.73 2.19 -4.90
CA TYR A 159 -14.69 3.14 -5.46
C TYR A 159 -15.39 2.58 -6.70
N SER A 160 -14.60 2.02 -7.64
CA SER A 160 -15.14 1.46 -8.89
C SER A 160 -16.07 0.27 -8.64
N LEU A 161 -15.76 -0.59 -7.66
CA LEU A 161 -16.63 -1.72 -7.29
C LEU A 161 -17.95 -1.26 -6.67
N ILE A 162 -17.93 -0.19 -5.88
CA ILE A 162 -19.16 0.41 -5.33
C ILE A 162 -20.03 1.00 -6.45
N GLU A 163 -19.44 1.72 -7.41
CA GLU A 163 -20.19 2.30 -8.53
C GLU A 163 -20.75 1.24 -9.49
N VAL A 164 -20.00 0.16 -9.75
CA VAL A 164 -20.53 -1.00 -10.48
C VAL A 164 -21.73 -1.59 -9.74
N GLY A 165 -21.63 -1.80 -8.43
CA GLY A 165 -22.73 -2.31 -7.61
C GLY A 165 -23.99 -1.44 -7.68
N LYS A 166 -23.83 -0.12 -7.55
CA LYS A 166 -24.93 0.84 -7.70
C LYS A 166 -25.57 0.75 -9.10
N SER A 167 -24.76 0.61 -10.15
CA SER A 167 -25.22 0.56 -11.55
C SER A 167 -26.08 -0.67 -11.86
N VAL A 168 -25.87 -1.79 -11.17
CA VAL A 168 -26.67 -3.02 -11.30
C VAL A 168 -27.85 -3.08 -10.32
N GLY A 169 -28.17 -1.96 -9.66
CA GLY A 169 -29.31 -1.85 -8.75
C GLY A 169 -29.06 -2.37 -7.33
N MET A 170 -27.81 -2.71 -6.98
CA MET A 170 -27.44 -2.99 -5.59
C MET A 170 -27.31 -1.65 -4.87
N GLN A 171 -28.43 -1.12 -4.36
CA GLN A 171 -28.43 0.15 -3.63
C GLN A 171 -28.06 -0.08 -2.15
N GLY A 172 -27.01 0.61 -1.70
CA GLY A 172 -26.81 0.89 -0.29
C GLY A 172 -27.84 1.90 0.16
N SER A 173 -28.68 1.56 1.14
CA SER A 173 -29.66 2.47 1.73
C SER A 173 -28.98 3.76 2.18
N THR A 174 -29.51 4.90 1.73
CA THR A 174 -29.14 6.24 2.18
C THR A 174 -29.39 6.35 3.68
N VAL A 175 -28.31 6.30 4.46
CA VAL A 175 -28.13 6.77 5.85
C VAL A 175 -29.44 7.00 6.64
N ALA A 176 -29.93 5.96 7.32
CA ALA A 176 -30.52 6.06 8.65
C ALA A 176 -30.74 4.67 9.26
N ASN A 177 -29.96 4.37 10.31
CA ASN A 177 -30.19 3.37 11.35
C ASN A 177 -30.44 1.91 10.94
N THR A 178 -29.56 1.05 11.47
CA THR A 178 -29.74 -0.41 11.63
C THR A 178 -29.24 -1.26 10.46
N VAL A 179 -27.91 -1.45 10.43
CA VAL A 179 -27.20 -2.70 10.10
C VAL A 179 -27.91 -3.63 9.08
N THR A 180 -28.21 -3.12 7.88
CA THR A 180 -28.63 -3.96 6.73
C THR A 180 -28.26 -3.36 5.37
N GLY A 181 -27.23 -2.51 5.32
CA GLY A 181 -26.59 -1.99 4.09
C GLY A 181 -25.19 -2.57 3.83
N ASN A 182 -24.79 -3.57 4.62
CA ASN A 182 -23.42 -4.08 4.71
C ASN A 182 -22.99 -4.98 3.55
N SER A 183 -23.92 -5.51 2.73
CA SER A 183 -23.57 -6.53 1.73
C SER A 183 -22.77 -5.97 0.57
N LEU A 184 -23.14 -4.82 0.00
CA LEU A 184 -22.39 -4.22 -1.11
C LEU A 184 -21.01 -3.76 -0.65
N VAL A 185 -20.92 -3.11 0.52
CA VAL A 185 -19.65 -2.66 1.11
C VAL A 185 -18.75 -3.86 1.42
N ALA A 186 -19.30 -4.92 2.01
CA ALA A 186 -18.55 -6.14 2.31
C ALA A 186 -18.08 -6.85 1.03
N VAL A 187 -18.94 -6.96 0.01
CA VAL A 187 -18.59 -7.58 -1.27
C VAL A 187 -17.52 -6.75 -1.98
N ALA A 188 -17.69 -5.43 -2.09
CA ALA A 188 -16.70 -4.54 -2.67
C ALA A 188 -15.37 -4.59 -1.92
N ALA A 189 -15.39 -4.65 -0.58
CA ALA A 189 -14.20 -4.81 0.23
C ALA A 189 -13.52 -6.16 0.00
N ILE A 190 -14.25 -7.28 0.03
CA ILE A 190 -13.68 -8.63 -0.19
C ILE A 190 -13.04 -8.73 -1.57
N PHE A 191 -13.71 -8.23 -2.62
CA PHE A 191 -13.15 -8.24 -3.97
C PHE A 191 -11.96 -7.28 -4.10
N ALA A 192 -12.02 -6.07 -3.53
CA ALA A 192 -10.88 -5.15 -3.54
C ALA A 192 -9.65 -5.76 -2.86
N ILE A 193 -9.84 -6.42 -1.71
CA ILE A 193 -8.79 -7.11 -0.96
C ILE A 193 -8.23 -8.29 -1.76
N GLY A 194 -9.09 -9.10 -2.39
CA GLY A 194 -8.67 -10.22 -3.22
C GLY A 194 -7.84 -9.76 -4.43
N ILE A 195 -8.31 -8.75 -5.16
CA ILE A 195 -7.59 -8.13 -6.28
C ILE A 195 -6.24 -7.58 -5.80
N PHE A 196 -6.20 -6.96 -4.61
CA PHE A 196 -4.98 -6.45 -4.03
C PHE A 196 -3.97 -7.57 -3.75
N PHE A 197 -4.38 -8.66 -3.09
CA PHE A 197 -3.48 -9.77 -2.78
C PHE A 197 -2.90 -10.39 -4.06
N VAL A 198 -3.73 -10.60 -5.10
CA VAL A 198 -3.25 -11.12 -6.38
C VAL A 198 -2.23 -10.16 -7.02
N ASN A 199 -2.55 -8.86 -7.08
CA ASN A 199 -1.71 -7.86 -7.74
C ASN A 199 -0.46 -7.46 -6.94
N SER A 200 -0.42 -7.70 -5.64
CA SER A 200 0.75 -7.41 -4.79
C SER A 200 1.70 -8.60 -4.67
N VAL A 201 1.18 -9.83 -4.70
CA VAL A 201 1.99 -11.05 -4.58
C VAL A 201 2.83 -11.27 -5.84
N ILE A 202 2.24 -11.17 -7.04
CA ILE A 202 2.96 -11.48 -8.29
C ILE A 202 4.23 -10.60 -8.46
N PRO A 203 4.15 -9.27 -8.32
CA PRO A 203 5.32 -8.44 -8.54
C PRO A 203 6.29 -8.48 -7.36
N SER A 204 5.85 -8.88 -6.16
CA SER A 204 6.76 -9.05 -5.02
C SER A 204 7.83 -10.11 -5.24
N TYR A 205 7.53 -11.15 -6.03
CA TYR A 205 8.51 -12.17 -6.41
C TYR A 205 9.52 -11.68 -7.45
N ASN A 206 9.23 -10.57 -8.11
CA ASN A 206 10.12 -9.93 -9.07
C ASN A 206 11.06 -8.90 -8.43
N ILE A 207 10.96 -8.67 -7.11
CA ILE A 207 11.79 -7.66 -6.46
C ILE A 207 13.14 -8.27 -6.09
N GLY A 208 14.17 -7.95 -6.86
CA GLY A 208 15.56 -8.05 -6.41
C GLY A 208 15.76 -7.03 -5.29
N GLY A 209 16.22 -7.49 -4.11
CA GLY A 209 16.25 -6.70 -2.87
C GLY A 209 16.62 -5.23 -3.08
N THR A 210 15.70 -4.33 -2.70
CA THR A 210 15.87 -2.87 -2.70
C THR A 210 16.97 -2.42 -1.76
#